data_AF-A0A1G0NJZ2-F1
#
_entry.id   AF-A0A1G0NJZ2-F1
#
_cell.length_a   1.000
_cell.length_b   1.000
_cell.length_c   1.000
_cell.angle_alpha   90.00
_cell.angle_beta   90.00
_cell.angle_gamma   90.00
#
_symmetry.space_group_name_H-M   'P 1'
#
loop_
_entity.id
_entity.type
_entity.pdbx_description
1 polymer ?
#
loop_
_entity_poly.entity_id
_entity_poly.type
_entity_poly.pdbx_seq_one_letter_code
_entity_poly.pdbx_strand_id
1 'polypeptide(L)'
;MYYTASITPQVWAQKYAMTVDPSGPTRWDVTEEFNKASEEDRQLYLEGGNDTADLLKNSAHAPDWVKAWSGPFEIHVTETAEKSSIEDQRTGPVLQALLPDSDGRATRAYRHALESMALCLRCSGVSHTLIDEALQTAVDAYGNNYEVIDNGLEIDEALVVSTTHLTHEERAQLDDGVIGNVDGETQMVLSQQGEYGYLVWLPIKETLCQTEAETLTWLSNLEGKISEGFLGVIKKAAEVGTIFIRFDRDADPLPGVPEYDD
;
A
#
# COMPACT_ATOMS: atom_id res chain seq x y z
N MET A 1 -12.06 23.56 31.29
CA MET A 1 -10.87 23.32 30.44
C MET A 1 -10.51 21.86 30.57
N TYR A 2 -10.14 21.24 29.46
CA TYR A 2 -9.66 19.86 29.39
C TYR A 2 -8.21 19.86 28.92
N TYR A 3 -7.42 18.97 29.50
CA TYR A 3 -6.00 18.86 29.25
C TYR A 3 -5.70 17.50 28.64
N THR A 4 -5.05 17.49 27.48
CA THR A 4 -4.67 16.27 26.77
C THR A 4 -3.16 16.19 26.70
N ALA A 5 -2.59 15.08 27.15
CA ALA A 5 -1.19 14.78 26.95
C ALA A 5 -1.00 14.10 25.59
N SER A 6 0.15 14.32 24.97
CA SER A 6 0.58 13.67 23.73
C SER A 6 2.03 13.22 23.84
N ILE A 7 2.35 12.03 23.33
CA ILE A 7 3.71 11.45 23.36
C ILE A 7 4.33 11.42 21.96
N THR A 8 5.61 11.79 21.90
CA THR A 8 6.50 11.56 20.75
C THR A 8 7.53 10.50 21.14
N PRO A 9 7.30 9.21 20.83
CA PRO A 9 8.27 8.16 21.18
C PRO A 9 9.50 8.28 20.28
N GLN A 10 10.67 8.00 20.86
CA GLN A 10 11.95 8.10 20.19
C GLN A 10 12.81 6.86 20.45
N VAL A 11 13.79 6.61 19.59
CA VAL A 11 14.83 5.59 19.79
C VAL A 11 16.20 6.21 19.61
N TRP A 12 17.18 5.73 20.38
CA TRP A 12 18.59 6.05 20.13
C TRP A 12 19.10 5.26 18.93
N ALA A 13 19.43 5.97 17.86
CA ALA A 13 20.22 5.43 16.76
C ALA A 13 21.61 6.08 16.81
N GLN A 14 22.63 5.29 17.13
CA GLN A 14 23.99 5.78 17.36
C GLN A 14 24.09 6.85 18.46
N LYS A 15 24.21 8.13 18.10
CA LYS A 15 24.41 9.27 19.02
C LYS A 15 23.29 10.31 18.95
N TYR A 16 22.17 10.00 18.28
CA TYR A 16 21.04 10.90 18.15
C TYR A 16 19.72 10.14 18.40
N ALA A 17 18.73 10.86 18.91
CA ALA A 17 17.38 10.35 19.07
C ALA A 17 16.62 10.54 17.75
N MET A 18 15.87 9.53 17.34
CA MET A 18 14.96 9.58 16.19
C MET A 18 13.55 9.28 16.66
N THR A 19 12.57 10.05 16.20
CA THR A 19 11.16 9.71 16.37
C THR A 19 10.85 8.38 15.71
N VAL A 20 10.05 7.56 16.37
CA VAL A 20 9.61 6.25 15.87
C VAL A 20 8.10 6.18 15.82
N ASP A 21 7.59 5.24 15.04
CA ASP A 21 6.15 5.05 14.95
C ASP A 21 5.59 4.48 16.27
N PRO A 22 4.52 5.08 16.81
CA PRO A 22 3.90 4.63 18.05
C PRO A 22 3.15 3.31 17.83
N SER A 23 3.20 2.42 18.82
CA SER A 23 2.48 1.13 18.77
C SER A 23 0.99 1.22 19.10
N GLY A 24 0.48 2.42 19.41
CA GLY A 24 -0.92 2.62 19.78
C GLY A 24 -1.28 4.11 19.93
N PRO A 25 -2.37 4.42 20.66
CA PRO A 25 -2.82 5.80 20.84
C PRO A 25 -1.73 6.68 21.43
N THR A 26 -1.52 7.87 20.87
CA THR A 26 -0.48 8.82 21.34
C THR A 26 -1.02 9.94 22.20
N ARG A 27 -2.34 9.98 22.45
CA ARG A 27 -2.99 11.04 23.21
C ARG A 27 -3.90 10.46 24.28
N TRP A 28 -3.96 11.11 25.43
CA TRP A 28 -4.85 10.70 26.54
C TRP A 28 -5.23 11.89 27.42
N ASP A 29 -6.36 11.75 28.12
CA ASP A 29 -6.88 12.76 29.06
C ASP A 29 -6.00 12.80 30.31
N VAL A 30 -5.53 13.99 30.68
CA VAL A 30 -4.77 14.26 31.92
C VAL A 30 -5.41 15.36 32.76
N THR A 31 -6.70 15.64 32.52
CA THR A 31 -7.41 16.75 33.16
C THR A 31 -7.44 16.59 34.68
N GLU A 32 -7.60 15.37 35.19
CA GLU A 32 -7.61 15.14 36.64
C GLU A 32 -6.23 15.36 37.27
N GLU A 33 -5.17 14.80 36.67
CA GLU A 33 -3.79 14.95 37.11
C GLU A 33 -3.37 16.43 37.08
N PHE A 34 -3.68 17.12 35.99
CA PHE A 34 -3.42 18.55 35.84
C PHE A 34 -4.13 19.38 36.93
N ASN A 35 -5.40 19.09 37.21
CA ASN A 35 -6.17 19.79 38.23
C ASN A 35 -5.70 19.48 39.67
N LYS A 36 -5.06 18.33 39.92
CA LYS A 36 -4.51 17.97 41.24
C LYS A 36 -3.09 18.53 41.46
N ALA A 37 -2.38 18.89 40.39
CA ALA A 37 -1.01 19.40 40.44
C ALA A 37 -0.92 20.82 41.02
N SER A 38 0.27 21.17 41.53
CA SER A 38 0.57 22.53 41.98
C SER A 38 0.58 23.52 40.80
N GLU A 39 0.50 24.81 41.08
CA GLU A 39 0.53 25.82 40.00
C GLU A 39 1.87 25.82 39.24
N GLU A 40 2.98 25.54 39.94
CA GLU A 40 4.31 25.38 39.33
C GLU A 40 4.35 24.15 38.41
N ASP A 41 3.84 23.00 38.87
CA ASP A 41 3.80 21.77 38.06
C ASP A 41 2.90 21.93 36.83
N ARG A 42 1.77 22.64 36.95
CA ARG A 42 0.89 22.93 35.81
C ARG A 42 1.60 23.74 34.72
N GLN A 43 2.39 24.73 35.13
CA GLN A 43 3.19 25.52 34.20
C GLN A 43 4.22 24.63 33.50
N LEU A 44 4.90 23.76 34.24
CA LEU A 44 5.86 22.79 33.68
C LEU A 44 5.18 21.78 32.73
N TYR A 45 3.97 21.32 33.04
CA TYR A 45 3.19 20.46 32.14
C TYR A 45 2.88 21.14 30.80
N LEU A 46 2.51 22.43 30.82
CA LEU A 46 2.22 23.19 29.61
C LEU A 46 3.47 23.55 28.80
N GLU A 47 4.62 23.72 29.45
CA GLU A 47 5.90 23.92 28.77
C GLU A 47 6.32 22.67 27.97
N GLY A 48 6.06 21.48 28.50
CA GLY A 48 6.35 20.19 27.85
C GLY A 48 7.85 19.86 27.81
N GLY A 49 8.17 18.64 27.36
CA GLY A 49 9.56 18.21 27.11
C GLY A 49 10.50 18.24 28.32
N ASN A 50 9.95 18.09 29.53
CA ASN A 50 10.69 18.11 30.79
C ASN A 50 10.32 16.93 31.68
N ASP A 51 11.17 16.64 32.67
CA ASP A 51 11.01 15.51 33.59
C ASP A 51 9.65 15.51 34.32
N THR A 52 9.08 16.69 34.57
CA THR A 52 7.77 16.82 35.21
C THR A 52 6.67 16.35 34.27
N ALA A 53 6.65 16.80 33.01
CA ALA A 53 5.70 16.33 31.99
C ALA A 53 5.82 14.83 31.73
N ASP A 54 7.02 14.26 31.83
CA ASP A 54 7.27 12.83 31.66
C ASP A 54 6.56 11.95 32.70
N LEU A 55 6.24 12.49 33.88
CA LEU A 55 5.45 11.77 34.90
C LEU A 55 4.05 11.39 34.40
N LEU A 56 3.50 12.15 33.43
CA LEU A 56 2.17 11.90 32.86
C LEU A 56 2.10 10.58 32.08
N LYS A 57 3.25 10.01 31.69
CA LYS A 57 3.35 8.65 31.13
C LYS A 57 2.72 7.60 32.05
N ASN A 58 2.76 7.82 33.37
CA ASN A 58 2.23 6.91 34.38
C ASN A 58 0.83 7.29 34.88
N SER A 59 0.18 8.28 34.25
CA SER A 59 -1.19 8.68 34.58
C SER A 59 -2.18 7.52 34.42
N ALA A 60 -3.31 7.60 35.11
CA ALA A 60 -4.30 6.52 35.10
C ALA A 60 -4.77 6.19 33.68
N HIS A 61 -4.96 7.23 32.86
CA HIS A 61 -5.48 7.16 31.50
C HIS A 61 -4.42 7.00 30.41
N ALA A 62 -3.12 6.98 30.75
CA ALA A 62 -2.09 6.73 29.75
C ALA A 62 -2.23 5.31 29.15
N PRO A 63 -2.06 5.15 27.82
CA PRO A 63 -2.12 3.84 27.17
C PRO A 63 -1.07 2.87 27.71
N ASP A 64 -1.37 1.57 27.71
CA ASP A 64 -0.47 0.55 28.27
C ASP A 64 0.89 0.52 27.57
N TRP A 65 0.92 0.72 26.25
CA TRP A 65 2.18 0.79 25.49
C TRP A 65 3.01 2.03 25.88
N VAL A 66 2.36 3.16 26.19
CA VAL A 66 3.03 4.37 26.67
C VAL A 66 3.67 4.09 28.02
N LYS A 67 2.92 3.50 28.96
CA LYS A 67 3.44 3.09 30.28
C LYS A 67 4.63 2.14 30.15
N ALA A 68 4.56 1.19 29.22
CA ALA A 68 5.60 0.18 28.98
C ALA A 68 6.81 0.69 28.16
N TRP A 69 6.73 1.88 27.53
CA TRP A 69 7.80 2.39 26.66
C TRP A 69 9.12 2.59 27.42
N SER A 70 10.21 1.97 26.98
CA SER A 70 11.51 2.07 27.65
C SER A 70 12.52 2.97 26.91
N GLY A 71 12.17 3.47 25.72
CA GLY A 71 13.01 4.36 24.94
C GLY A 71 12.90 5.82 25.41
N PRO A 72 13.70 6.73 24.80
CA PRO A 72 13.46 8.17 24.95
C PRO A 72 12.08 8.56 24.42
N PHE A 73 11.53 9.65 24.95
CA PHE A 73 10.25 10.20 24.52
C PHE A 73 10.15 11.66 24.96
N GLU A 74 9.17 12.37 24.42
CA GLU A 74 8.76 13.69 24.91
C GLU A 74 7.24 13.69 25.12
N ILE A 75 6.78 14.29 26.22
CA ILE A 75 5.36 14.54 26.46
C ILE A 75 5.04 16.03 26.37
N HIS A 76 3.96 16.34 25.65
CA HIS A 76 3.41 17.70 25.52
C HIS A 76 1.94 17.72 25.95
N VAL A 77 1.56 18.71 26.74
CA VAL A 77 0.17 18.91 27.19
C VAL A 77 -0.46 20.06 26.44
N THR A 78 -1.68 19.87 25.95
CA THR A 78 -2.49 20.90 25.30
C THR A 78 -3.77 21.15 26.08
N GLU A 79 -4.14 22.43 26.18
CA GLU A 79 -5.39 22.87 26.78
C GLU A 79 -6.47 23.04 25.69
N THR A 80 -7.68 22.56 25.97
CA THR A 80 -8.83 22.64 25.06
C THR A 80 -10.10 23.04 25.83
N ALA A 81 -10.99 23.79 25.16
CA ALA A 81 -12.22 24.30 25.77
C ALA A 81 -13.30 23.23 25.93
N GLU A 82 -13.30 22.23 25.06
CA GLU A 82 -14.29 21.15 25.03
C GLU A 82 -13.64 19.83 25.44
N LYS A 83 -14.44 18.92 26.01
CA LYS A 83 -13.97 17.56 26.24
C LYS A 83 -13.84 16.94 24.87
N SER A 84 -12.64 16.93 24.32
CA SER A 84 -12.31 16.02 23.24
C SER A 84 -12.77 14.64 23.72
N SER A 85 -13.74 14.04 23.06
CA SER A 85 -13.97 12.61 23.18
C SER A 85 -12.71 11.97 22.63
N ILE A 86 -11.68 11.79 23.46
CA ILE A 86 -10.47 11.05 23.16
C ILE A 86 -10.84 9.55 23.21
N GLU A 87 -11.90 9.16 22.52
CA GLU A 87 -11.82 7.95 21.73
C GLU A 87 -11.04 8.38 20.50
N ASP A 88 -9.90 7.74 20.29
CA ASP A 88 -9.01 7.97 19.16
C ASP A 88 -9.87 8.26 17.92
N GLN A 89 -9.80 9.48 17.35
CA GLN A 89 -10.59 9.84 16.17
C GLN A 89 -10.21 9.01 14.93
N ARG A 90 -9.36 7.99 15.11
CA ARG A 90 -9.17 6.80 14.29
C ARG A 90 -10.24 5.72 14.45
N THR A 91 -11.33 5.92 15.19
CA THR A 91 -12.55 5.08 15.10
C THR A 91 -13.39 5.41 13.86
N GLY A 92 -12.74 5.81 12.76
CA GLY A 92 -13.21 5.39 11.44
C GLY A 92 -12.76 3.94 11.22
N PRO A 93 -13.15 3.27 10.12
CA PRO A 93 -12.62 1.95 9.82
C PRO A 93 -11.09 2.00 9.93
N VAL A 94 -10.51 1.15 10.78
CA VAL A 94 -9.06 1.13 11.03
C VAL A 94 -8.42 0.66 9.73
N LEU A 95 -8.06 1.61 8.86
CA LEU A 95 -7.46 1.30 7.56
C LEU A 95 -6.17 0.48 7.74
N GLN A 96 -5.49 0.58 8.87
CA GLN A 96 -4.36 -0.31 9.23
C GLN A 96 -4.77 -1.77 9.48
N ALA A 97 -6.00 -2.03 9.93
CA ALA A 97 -6.56 -3.37 10.08
C ALA A 97 -7.12 -3.90 8.75
N LEU A 98 -7.59 -3.00 7.87
CA LEU A 98 -8.10 -3.34 6.53
C LEU A 98 -7.00 -3.46 5.47
N LEU A 99 -5.89 -2.72 5.64
CA LEU A 99 -4.76 -2.63 4.72
C LEU A 99 -3.44 -2.66 5.53
N PRO A 100 -3.02 -3.82 6.05
CA PRO A 100 -1.84 -3.92 6.91
C PRO A 100 -0.53 -3.47 6.22
N ASP A 101 0.47 -3.11 7.02
CA ASP A 101 1.79 -2.63 6.53
C ASP A 101 2.66 -3.69 5.85
N SER A 102 2.18 -4.93 5.78
CA SER A 102 2.89 -6.07 5.22
C SER A 102 2.98 -6.08 3.70
N ASP A 103 2.19 -5.26 2.99
CA ASP A 103 1.83 -5.58 1.59
C ASP A 103 2.56 -4.71 0.55
N GLY A 104 3.69 -4.06 0.91
CA GLY A 104 4.55 -3.34 -0.04
C GLY A 104 4.46 -1.81 0.01
N ARG A 105 5.08 -1.12 -0.95
CA ARG A 105 5.09 0.37 -1.03
C ARG A 105 3.76 0.93 -1.52
N ALA A 106 3.06 0.23 -2.42
CA ALA A 106 1.79 0.69 -2.98
C ALA A 106 0.64 0.62 -1.98
N THR A 107 0.51 -0.43 -1.18
CA THR A 107 -0.51 -0.51 -0.11
C THR A 107 -0.33 0.58 0.93
N ARG A 108 0.92 0.92 1.26
CA ARG A 108 1.24 2.07 2.11
C ARG A 108 0.87 3.40 1.47
N ALA A 109 1.23 3.61 0.21
CA ALA A 109 0.89 4.84 -0.52
C ALA A 109 -0.64 4.99 -0.67
N TYR A 110 -1.34 3.90 -0.96
CA TYR A 110 -2.79 3.83 -1.07
C TYR A 110 -3.46 4.12 0.27
N ARG A 111 -2.99 3.51 1.36
CA ARG A 111 -3.45 3.83 2.72
C ARG A 111 -3.22 5.30 3.07
N HIS A 112 -2.03 5.82 2.84
CA HIS A 112 -1.73 7.24 3.09
C HIS A 112 -2.62 8.17 2.25
N ALA A 113 -2.96 7.79 1.01
CA ALA A 113 -3.88 8.54 0.16
C ALA A 113 -5.31 8.53 0.71
N LEU A 114 -5.81 7.37 1.14
CA LEU A 114 -7.12 7.25 1.79
C LEU A 114 -7.19 8.02 3.11
N GLU A 115 -6.15 7.97 3.93
CA GLU A 115 -6.04 8.74 5.17
C GLU A 115 -6.03 10.25 4.90
N SER A 116 -5.29 10.70 3.88
CA SER A 116 -5.23 12.11 3.47
C SER A 116 -6.59 12.61 2.95
N MET A 117 -7.30 11.79 2.17
CA MET A 117 -8.66 12.09 1.72
C MET A 117 -9.64 12.19 2.88
N ALA A 118 -9.61 11.23 3.81
CA ALA A 118 -10.48 11.24 4.99
C ALA A 118 -10.26 12.50 5.84
N LEU A 119 -9.00 12.90 6.05
CA LEU A 119 -8.67 14.14 6.76
C LEU A 119 -9.20 15.39 6.03
N CYS A 120 -9.02 15.47 4.71
CA CYS A 120 -9.52 16.59 3.90
C CYS A 120 -11.05 16.73 3.95
N LEU A 121 -11.77 15.60 3.84
CA LEU A 121 -13.22 15.56 3.91
C LEU A 121 -13.75 15.95 5.30
N ARG A 122 -13.07 15.52 6.37
CA ARG A 122 -13.39 15.94 7.75
C ARG A 122 -13.20 17.45 7.93
N CYS A 123 -12.07 18.00 7.46
CA CYS A 123 -11.82 19.45 7.50
C CYS A 123 -12.85 20.26 6.70
N SER A 124 -13.49 19.64 5.70
CA SER A 124 -14.54 20.25 4.89
C SER A 124 -15.96 20.10 5.49
N GLY A 125 -16.08 19.52 6.69
CA GLY A 125 -17.35 19.34 7.38
C GLY A 125 -18.21 18.18 6.86
N VAL A 126 -17.65 17.26 6.08
CA VAL A 126 -18.36 16.06 5.62
C VAL A 126 -18.60 15.14 6.82
N SER A 127 -19.81 14.58 6.92
CA SER A 127 -20.16 13.69 8.03
C SER A 127 -19.33 12.40 8.03
N HIS A 128 -18.97 11.91 9.21
CA HIS A 128 -18.24 10.66 9.40
C HIS A 128 -18.85 9.48 8.62
N THR A 129 -20.17 9.31 8.65
CA THR A 129 -20.87 8.22 7.94
C THR A 129 -20.56 8.20 6.44
N LEU A 130 -20.63 9.34 5.76
CA LEU A 130 -20.31 9.45 4.34
C LEU A 130 -18.83 9.20 4.04
N ILE A 131 -17.94 9.58 4.96
CA ILE A 131 -16.50 9.32 4.82
C ILE A 131 -16.24 7.81 4.96
N ASP A 132 -16.86 7.17 5.94
CA ASP A 132 -16.71 5.73 6.19
C ASP A 132 -17.26 4.90 5.02
N GLU A 133 -18.41 5.28 4.46
CA GLU A 133 -18.98 4.65 3.25
C GLU A 133 -18.06 4.80 2.02
N ALA A 134 -17.46 5.98 1.83
CA ALA A 134 -16.54 6.23 0.73
C ALA A 134 -15.22 5.46 0.88
N LEU A 135 -14.69 5.39 2.10
CA LEU A 135 -13.49 4.60 2.42
C LEU A 135 -13.75 3.11 2.25
N GLN A 136 -14.87 2.60 2.73
CA GLN A 136 -15.24 1.20 2.56
C GLN A 136 -15.39 0.86 1.07
N THR A 137 -16.04 1.72 0.29
CA THR A 137 -16.16 1.53 -1.17
C THR A 137 -14.79 1.49 -1.86
N ALA A 138 -13.85 2.34 -1.45
CA ALA A 138 -12.51 2.36 -2.00
C ALA A 138 -11.72 1.09 -1.61
N VAL A 139 -11.79 0.68 -0.34
CA VAL A 139 -11.18 -0.57 0.15
C VAL A 139 -11.80 -1.79 -0.53
N ASP A 140 -13.11 -1.84 -0.72
CA ASP A 140 -13.80 -2.93 -1.43
C ASP A 140 -13.37 -2.97 -2.90
N ALA A 141 -13.23 -1.80 -3.55
CA ALA A 141 -12.71 -1.72 -4.91
C ALA A 141 -11.24 -2.16 -5.02
N TYR A 142 -10.42 -1.91 -3.98
CA TYR A 142 -9.04 -2.39 -3.90
C TYR A 142 -8.97 -3.89 -3.58
N GLY A 143 -9.77 -4.36 -2.62
CA GLY A 143 -9.83 -5.76 -2.18
C GLY A 143 -10.42 -6.71 -3.21
N ASN A 144 -11.40 -6.25 -3.99
CA ASN A 144 -11.93 -7.01 -5.14
C ASN A 144 -10.89 -7.14 -6.28
N ASN A 145 -9.83 -6.34 -6.28
CA ASN A 145 -8.67 -6.53 -7.15
C ASN A 145 -7.59 -7.42 -6.51
N TYR A 146 -7.68 -7.70 -5.20
CA TYR A 146 -6.69 -8.43 -4.40
C TYR A 146 -6.99 -9.94 -4.28
N GLU A 147 -8.26 -10.36 -4.27
CA GLU A 147 -8.62 -11.80 -4.17
C GLU A 147 -8.24 -12.64 -5.40
N VAL A 148 -7.72 -12.02 -6.46
CA VAL A 148 -7.40 -12.70 -7.73
C VAL A 148 -5.89 -13.00 -7.89
N ILE A 149 -5.05 -12.77 -6.87
CA ILE A 149 -3.59 -13.02 -6.95
C ILE A 149 -3.02 -13.68 -5.68
N ASP A 150 -2.92 -15.01 -5.73
CA ASP A 150 -2.30 -15.85 -4.68
C ASP A 150 -0.86 -16.33 -5.04
N ASN A 151 -0.17 -15.75 -6.03
CA ASN A 151 1.15 -16.24 -6.48
C ASN A 151 2.30 -15.21 -6.47
N GLY A 152 2.34 -14.31 -5.48
CA GLY A 152 3.62 -13.72 -5.04
C GLY A 152 4.41 -12.90 -6.07
N LEU A 153 3.75 -12.29 -7.05
CA LEU A 153 4.31 -11.26 -7.91
C LEU A 153 3.54 -9.96 -7.65
N GLU A 154 4.25 -8.93 -7.19
CA GLU A 154 3.66 -7.61 -6.95
C GLU A 154 3.01 -7.11 -8.26
N ILE A 155 1.69 -6.88 -8.21
CA ILE A 155 0.80 -6.52 -9.33
C ILE A 155 1.25 -5.25 -10.06
N ASP A 156 2.02 -4.39 -9.39
CA ASP A 156 2.51 -3.12 -9.90
C ASP A 156 3.41 -3.27 -11.14
N GLU A 157 3.89 -4.48 -11.44
CA GLU A 157 4.78 -4.77 -12.56
C GLU A 157 4.16 -5.65 -13.64
N ALA A 158 2.85 -5.91 -13.67
CA ALA A 158 2.23 -6.75 -14.70
C ALA A 158 1.20 -6.01 -15.58
N LEU A 159 1.32 -6.15 -16.90
CA LEU A 159 0.31 -5.73 -17.85
C LEU A 159 -0.83 -6.76 -17.88
N VAL A 160 -1.98 -6.43 -17.30
CA VAL A 160 -3.18 -7.30 -17.32
C VAL A 160 -3.99 -7.04 -18.60
N VAL A 161 -4.27 -8.08 -19.38
CA VAL A 161 -4.91 -7.99 -20.70
C VAL A 161 -5.84 -9.15 -20.99
N SER A 162 -6.79 -8.95 -21.89
CA SER A 162 -7.70 -10.01 -22.31
C SER A 162 -6.98 -11.19 -22.97
N THR A 163 -7.44 -12.42 -22.71
CA THR A 163 -7.04 -13.63 -23.46
C THR A 163 -7.45 -13.57 -24.94
N THR A 164 -8.31 -12.64 -25.35
CA THR A 164 -8.71 -12.48 -26.77
C THR A 164 -7.54 -12.10 -27.68
N HIS A 165 -6.42 -11.59 -27.15
CA HIS A 165 -5.22 -11.32 -27.94
C HIS A 165 -4.41 -12.58 -28.30
N LEU A 166 -4.83 -13.74 -27.83
CA LEU A 166 -4.18 -15.02 -28.07
C LEU A 166 -5.03 -15.86 -29.04
N THR A 167 -4.36 -16.48 -30.00
CA THR A 167 -5.00 -17.50 -30.85
C THR A 167 -5.34 -18.74 -30.04
N HIS A 168 -6.21 -19.61 -30.58
CA HIS A 168 -6.53 -20.89 -29.95
C HIS A 168 -5.28 -21.77 -29.73
N GLU A 169 -4.34 -21.76 -30.68
CA GLU A 169 -3.08 -22.50 -30.57
C GLU A 169 -2.17 -21.93 -29.46
N GLU A 170 -2.05 -20.61 -29.36
CA GLU A 170 -1.25 -19.97 -28.31
C GLU A 170 -1.83 -20.22 -26.91
N ARG A 171 -3.16 -20.17 -26.76
CA ARG A 171 -3.81 -20.54 -25.48
C ARG A 171 -3.50 -21.97 -25.09
N ALA A 172 -3.64 -22.92 -26.02
CA ALA A 172 -3.29 -24.32 -25.78
C ALA A 172 -1.80 -24.49 -25.43
N GLN A 173 -0.90 -23.75 -26.09
CA GLN A 173 0.53 -23.77 -25.76
C GLN A 173 0.84 -23.15 -24.39
N LEU A 174 0.10 -22.13 -23.96
CA LEU A 174 0.21 -21.56 -22.60
C LEU A 174 -0.30 -22.55 -21.55
N ASP A 175 -1.41 -23.24 -21.83
CA ASP A 175 -1.97 -24.30 -20.97
C ASP A 175 -0.98 -25.46 -20.79
N ASP A 176 -0.25 -25.84 -21.83
CA ASP A 176 0.75 -26.90 -21.75
C ASP A 176 2.08 -26.41 -21.12
N GLY A 177 2.23 -25.10 -20.87
CA GLY A 177 3.47 -24.49 -20.39
C GLY A 177 4.59 -24.43 -21.44
N VAL A 178 4.26 -24.49 -22.73
CA VAL A 178 5.18 -24.77 -23.85
C VAL A 178 5.65 -23.51 -24.62
N ILE A 179 5.07 -22.32 -24.40
CA ILE A 179 5.52 -21.09 -25.10
C ILE A 179 7.00 -20.72 -24.82
N GLY A 180 7.67 -21.39 -23.88
CA GLY A 180 9.05 -21.13 -23.48
C GLY A 180 10.17 -21.43 -24.51
N ASN A 181 9.91 -21.51 -25.82
CA ASN A 181 11.00 -21.72 -26.79
C ASN A 181 10.74 -21.13 -28.18
N VAL A 182 10.31 -19.87 -28.24
CA VAL A 182 10.05 -19.17 -29.50
C VAL A 182 11.31 -19.03 -30.37
N ASP A 183 12.51 -19.03 -29.79
CA ASP A 183 13.79 -18.92 -30.52
C ASP A 183 14.85 -19.98 -30.16
N GLY A 184 14.53 -20.95 -29.30
CA GLY A 184 15.47 -21.99 -28.85
C GLY A 184 16.36 -21.58 -27.67
N GLU A 185 16.36 -20.31 -27.26
CA GLU A 185 17.23 -19.78 -26.20
C GLU A 185 16.45 -19.00 -25.11
N THR A 186 15.34 -18.36 -25.48
CA THR A 186 14.55 -17.50 -24.61
C THR A 186 13.38 -18.28 -24.01
N GLN A 187 13.53 -18.69 -22.74
CA GLN A 187 12.43 -19.25 -21.97
C GLN A 187 11.53 -18.12 -21.45
N MET A 188 10.34 -17.98 -22.05
CA MET A 188 9.22 -17.31 -21.39
C MET A 188 8.72 -18.24 -20.29
N VAL A 189 9.01 -17.91 -19.02
CA VAL A 189 8.59 -18.72 -17.88
C VAL A 189 7.12 -18.45 -17.61
N LEU A 190 6.33 -19.51 -17.59
CA LEU A 190 4.91 -19.48 -17.30
C LEU A 190 4.67 -19.95 -15.87
N SER A 191 3.93 -19.16 -15.10
CA SER A 191 3.26 -19.65 -13.90
C SER A 191 1.79 -19.85 -14.26
N GLN A 192 1.34 -21.10 -14.28
CA GLN A 192 -0.04 -21.44 -14.56
C GLN A 192 -0.89 -21.17 -13.30
N GLN A 193 -1.92 -20.32 -13.41
CA GLN A 193 -2.94 -20.17 -12.37
C GLN A 193 -4.32 -20.54 -12.92
N GLY A 194 -4.53 -21.84 -13.19
CA GLY A 194 -5.86 -22.46 -13.33
C GLY A 194 -6.91 -21.69 -14.15
N GLU A 195 -8.16 -21.68 -13.66
CA GLU A 195 -9.37 -21.17 -14.35
C GLU A 195 -9.36 -19.65 -14.68
N TYR A 196 -8.38 -18.89 -14.19
CA TYR A 196 -8.44 -17.42 -14.13
C TYR A 196 -7.35 -16.68 -14.93
N GLY A 197 -6.53 -17.39 -15.72
CA GLY A 197 -5.63 -16.76 -16.68
C GLY A 197 -4.18 -17.25 -16.70
N TYR A 198 -3.37 -16.61 -17.53
CA TYR A 198 -1.96 -16.96 -17.78
C TYR A 198 -1.05 -15.83 -17.33
N LEU A 199 -0.01 -16.15 -16.56
CA LEU A 199 1.06 -15.20 -16.25
C LEU A 199 2.30 -15.51 -17.09
N VAL A 200 2.68 -14.55 -17.93
CA VAL A 200 3.81 -14.61 -18.84
C VAL A 200 4.90 -13.68 -18.34
N TRP A 201 6.08 -14.23 -18.06
CA TRP A 201 7.27 -13.44 -17.76
C TRP A 201 8.11 -13.19 -19.03
N LEU A 202 8.44 -11.92 -19.26
CA LEU A 202 9.28 -11.46 -20.35
C LEU A 202 10.71 -11.22 -19.84
N PRO A 203 11.74 -11.90 -20.38
CA PRO A 203 13.13 -11.71 -19.95
C PRO A 203 13.78 -10.43 -20.49
N ILE A 204 13.01 -9.35 -20.67
CA ILE A 204 13.45 -8.09 -21.31
C ILE A 204 14.54 -7.40 -20.48
N LYS A 205 14.34 -7.25 -19.17
CA LYS A 205 15.25 -6.46 -18.30
C LYS A 205 16.44 -7.24 -17.75
N GLU A 206 16.31 -8.54 -17.50
CA GLU A 206 17.33 -9.28 -16.76
C GLU A 206 18.38 -9.96 -17.64
N THR A 207 18.10 -10.21 -18.92
CA THR A 207 18.98 -11.10 -19.70
C THR A 207 19.31 -10.67 -21.13
N LEU A 208 18.54 -9.77 -21.78
CA LEU A 208 18.71 -9.59 -23.24
C LEU A 208 18.71 -8.14 -23.76
N CYS A 209 18.19 -7.15 -23.04
CA CYS A 209 18.05 -5.80 -23.62
C CYS A 209 18.42 -4.67 -22.63
N GLN A 210 19.71 -4.32 -22.59
CA GLN A 210 20.20 -3.13 -21.90
C GLN A 210 19.91 -1.84 -22.69
N THR A 211 19.59 -1.98 -23.97
CA THR A 211 19.36 -0.87 -24.90
C THR A 211 18.05 -1.01 -25.67
N GLU A 212 17.51 0.12 -26.11
CA GLU A 212 16.34 0.19 -27.00
C GLU A 212 16.56 -0.62 -28.29
N ALA A 213 17.78 -0.60 -28.84
CA ALA A 213 18.14 -1.35 -30.05
C ALA A 213 18.08 -2.87 -29.85
N GLU A 214 18.50 -3.37 -28.70
CA GLU A 214 18.38 -4.80 -28.34
C GLU A 214 16.92 -5.20 -28.18
N THR A 215 16.11 -4.34 -27.54
CA THR A 215 14.65 -4.57 -27.39
C THR A 215 13.98 -4.68 -28.75
N LEU A 216 14.28 -3.77 -29.68
CA LEU A 216 13.75 -3.80 -31.05
C LEU A 216 14.21 -5.05 -31.80
N THR A 217 15.48 -5.46 -31.65
CA THR A 217 16.01 -6.67 -32.28
C THR A 217 15.31 -7.92 -31.76
N TRP A 218 15.09 -8.01 -30.45
CA TRP A 218 14.36 -9.09 -29.83
C TRP A 218 12.90 -9.14 -30.30
N LEU A 219 12.20 -8.00 -30.33
CA LEU A 219 10.83 -7.91 -30.85
C LEU A 219 10.74 -8.36 -32.32
N SER A 220 11.70 -7.99 -33.17
CA SER A 220 11.75 -8.45 -34.56
C SER A 220 11.99 -9.96 -34.69
N ASN A 221 12.65 -10.60 -33.74
CA ASN A 221 12.83 -12.06 -33.74
C ASN A 221 11.57 -12.85 -33.37
N LEU A 222 10.59 -12.19 -32.75
CA LEU A 222 9.27 -12.74 -32.45
C LEU A 222 8.29 -12.59 -33.62
N GLU A 223 8.54 -11.64 -34.53
CA GLU A 223 7.69 -11.41 -35.70
C GLU A 223 7.58 -12.67 -36.57
N GLY A 224 6.35 -13.12 -36.81
CA GLY A 224 6.06 -14.33 -37.57
C GLY A 224 6.16 -15.65 -36.79
N LYS A 225 6.52 -15.61 -35.51
CA LYS A 225 6.56 -16.78 -34.63
C LYS A 225 5.41 -16.83 -33.62
N ILE A 226 4.87 -15.68 -33.28
CA ILE A 226 3.65 -15.50 -32.49
C ILE A 226 2.65 -14.66 -33.29
N SER A 227 1.40 -14.66 -32.87
CA SER A 227 0.33 -13.90 -33.48
C SER A 227 0.55 -12.39 -33.36
N GLU A 228 -0.08 -11.61 -34.25
CA GLU A 228 -0.01 -10.15 -34.18
C GLU A 228 -0.63 -9.60 -32.89
N GLY A 229 -1.67 -10.25 -32.36
CA GLY A 229 -2.26 -9.92 -31.07
C GLY A 229 -1.27 -10.11 -29.93
N PHE A 230 -0.65 -11.28 -29.82
CA PHE A 230 0.31 -11.56 -28.75
C PHE A 230 1.54 -10.64 -28.85
N LEU A 231 2.10 -10.47 -30.06
CA LEU A 231 3.20 -9.53 -30.28
C LEU A 231 2.83 -8.09 -29.89
N GLY A 232 1.60 -7.66 -30.18
CA GLY A 232 1.09 -6.35 -29.80
C GLY A 232 1.04 -6.16 -28.28
N VAL A 233 0.63 -7.18 -27.52
CA VAL A 233 0.67 -7.16 -26.06
C VAL A 233 2.11 -7.03 -25.55
N ILE A 234 3.06 -7.79 -26.11
CA ILE A 234 4.48 -7.72 -25.74
C ILE A 234 5.07 -6.34 -26.02
N LYS A 235 4.77 -5.77 -27.20
CA LYS A 235 5.17 -4.39 -27.54
C LYS A 235 4.59 -3.40 -26.53
N LYS A 236 3.33 -3.59 -26.13
CA LYS A 236 2.68 -2.72 -25.14
C LYS A 236 3.32 -2.82 -23.76
N ALA A 237 3.66 -4.04 -23.33
CA ALA A 237 4.37 -4.28 -22.08
C ALA A 237 5.74 -3.56 -22.07
N ALA A 238 6.49 -3.67 -23.16
CA ALA A 238 7.76 -2.97 -23.32
C ALA A 238 7.59 -1.44 -23.28
N GLU A 239 6.58 -0.88 -23.95
CA GLU A 239 6.26 0.56 -23.94
C GLU A 239 6.00 1.09 -22.53
N VAL A 240 5.27 0.35 -21.70
CA VAL A 240 4.93 0.76 -20.32
C VAL A 240 5.98 0.34 -19.29
N GLY A 241 7.07 -0.30 -19.74
CA GLY A 241 8.23 -0.64 -18.90
C GLY A 241 8.05 -1.85 -17.97
N THR A 242 7.05 -2.70 -18.26
CA THR A 242 6.76 -3.93 -17.53
C THR A 242 7.37 -5.16 -18.19
N ILE A 243 7.73 -6.15 -17.35
CA ILE A 243 8.27 -7.44 -17.76
C ILE A 243 7.32 -8.60 -17.46
N PHE A 244 6.15 -8.34 -16.88
CA PHE A 244 5.14 -9.36 -16.63
C PHE A 244 3.89 -9.02 -17.44
N ILE A 245 3.28 -10.03 -18.05
CA ILE A 245 1.97 -9.90 -18.70
C ILE A 245 1.06 -10.92 -18.05
N ARG A 246 -0.10 -10.48 -17.58
CA ARG A 246 -1.16 -11.37 -17.13
C ARG A 246 -2.27 -11.37 -18.18
N PHE A 247 -2.50 -12.50 -18.83
CA PHE A 247 -3.69 -12.72 -19.63
C PHE A 247 -4.83 -13.17 -18.73
N ASP A 248 -5.92 -12.43 -18.71
CA ASP A 248 -7.12 -12.70 -17.93
C ASP A 248 -8.32 -12.78 -18.89
N ARG A 249 -9.24 -13.72 -18.65
CA ARG A 249 -10.42 -13.90 -19.51
C ARG A 249 -11.40 -12.74 -19.39
N ASP A 250 -11.48 -12.13 -18.21
CA ASP A 250 -12.45 -11.09 -17.89
C ASP A 250 -11.86 -9.67 -18.06
N ALA A 251 -10.58 -9.56 -18.44
CA ALA A 251 -9.95 -8.28 -18.72
C ALA A 251 -10.39 -7.70 -20.08
N ASP A 252 -10.38 -6.38 -20.15
CA ASP A 252 -10.64 -5.64 -21.39
C ASP A 252 -9.51 -5.86 -22.42
N PRO A 253 -9.84 -5.92 -23.72
CA PRO A 253 -8.83 -5.96 -24.77
C PRO A 253 -8.09 -4.61 -24.88
N LEU A 254 -6.80 -4.68 -25.22
CA LEU A 254 -5.96 -3.53 -25.50
C LEU A 254 -6.40 -2.83 -26.80
N PRO A 255 -6.69 -1.52 -26.76
CA PRO A 255 -7.06 -0.77 -27.95
C PRO A 255 -5.98 -0.81 -29.03
N GLY A 256 -6.35 -1.25 -30.23
CA GLY A 256 -5.45 -1.29 -31.39
C GLY A 256 -4.54 -2.51 -31.46
N VAL A 257 -4.66 -3.46 -30.53
CA VAL A 257 -4.02 -4.78 -30.60
C VAL A 257 -5.03 -5.78 -31.19
N PRO A 258 -4.67 -6.59 -32.20
CA PRO A 258 -5.57 -7.57 -32.79
C PRO A 258 -6.17 -8.53 -31.76
N GLU A 259 -7.43 -8.87 -31.96
CA GLU A 259 -8.20 -9.84 -31.17
C GLU A 259 -8.55 -11.05 -32.05
N TYR A 260 -8.63 -12.21 -31.42
CA TYR A 260 -9.01 -13.48 -32.04
C TYR A 260 -10.24 -14.01 -31.32
N ASP A 261 -11.26 -14.37 -32.09
CA ASP A 261 -12.45 -15.01 -31.55
C ASP A 261 -12.09 -16.37 -30.91
N ASP A 262 -12.89 -16.78 -29.91
CA ASP A 262 -12.84 -18.12 -29.30
C ASP A 262 -13.26 -19.23 -30.27
#